data_AF-A0A673LG75-F1
#
_entry.id   AF-A0A673LG75-F1
#
_cell.length_a   1.000
_cell.length_b   1.000
_cell.length_c   1.000
_cell.angle_alpha   90.00
_cell.angle_beta   90.00
_cell.angle_gamma   90.00
#
_symmetry.space_group_name_H-M   'P 1'
#
loop_
_entity.id
_entity.type
_entity.pdbx_description
1 polymer ?
#
loop_
_entity_poly.entity_id
_entity_poly.type
_entity_poly.pdbx_seq_one_letter_code
_entity_poly.pdbx_strand_id
1 'polypeptide(L)'
;LEAVKLVEFDLKQALTRLMRHLFGEDLEIRWVDCYFPFTHPSFEMEVRFQGDWLEVLGCGVMEQELVCSAGAGNKMGWAFGLGLERLAMVLFGIPDIRLFWSEDERFLKQFRLSDIYQPVTFQPLSKYPPLFNDISFWLPAEGYTENDFYDLVRNIGGDLVEKVTLVDEFTHPKTHNQTTLGSNFTVGRVCQALQTHYLFLPSSIHKHFHKPQNDPRDFP
;
A
#
# COMPACT_ATOMS: atom_id res chain seq x y z
N LEU A 1 0.47 15.13 34.95
CA LEU A 1 0.17 16.03 33.80
C LEU A 1 1.43 16.70 33.25
N GLU A 2 2.28 17.31 34.09
CA GLU A 2 3.50 18.00 33.63
C GLU A 2 4.52 17.06 32.97
N ALA A 3 4.77 15.89 33.58
CA ALA A 3 5.73 14.94 33.04
C ALA A 3 5.33 14.38 31.65
N VAL A 4 4.03 14.17 31.41
CA VAL A 4 3.51 13.74 30.09
C VAL A 4 3.79 14.81 29.03
N LYS A 5 3.56 16.09 29.36
CA LYS A 5 3.86 17.21 28.44
C LYS A 5 5.35 17.33 28.14
N LEU A 6 6.22 17.02 29.11
CA LEU A 6 7.67 17.03 28.89
C LEU A 6 8.10 15.92 27.93
N VAL A 7 7.56 14.71 28.12
CA VAL A 7 7.81 13.56 27.23
C VAL A 7 7.27 13.81 25.82
N GLU A 8 6.08 14.41 25.72
CA GLU A 8 5.50 14.83 24.44
C GLU A 8 6.39 15.87 23.73
N PHE A 9 6.87 16.88 24.46
CA PHE A 9 7.76 17.90 23.89
C PHE A 9 9.05 17.29 23.36
N ASP A 10 9.68 16.40 24.13
CA ASP A 10 10.90 15.69 23.74
C ASP A 10 10.68 14.84 22.48
N LEU A 11 9.58 14.06 22.44
CA LEU A 11 9.16 13.28 21.27
C LEU A 11 9.01 14.14 20.01
N LYS A 12 8.19 15.20 20.10
CA LYS A 12 7.90 16.08 18.96
C LYS A 12 9.17 16.81 18.49
N GLN A 13 10.02 17.24 19.42
CA GLN A 13 11.29 17.87 19.09
C GLN A 13 12.24 16.90 18.38
N ALA A 14 12.41 15.68 18.90
CA ALA A 14 13.29 14.67 18.32
C ALA A 14 12.88 14.33 16.89
N LEU A 15 11.60 14.05 16.66
CA LEU A 15 11.09 13.69 15.33
C LEU A 15 11.11 14.87 14.35
N THR A 16 10.83 16.09 14.80
CA THR A 16 10.94 17.28 13.95
C THR A 16 12.39 17.47 13.48
N ARG A 17 13.37 17.28 14.37
CA ARG A 17 14.80 17.35 14.01
C ARG A 17 15.20 16.25 13.04
N LEU A 18 14.71 15.03 13.26
CA LEU A 18 14.95 13.90 12.35
C LEU A 18 14.44 14.21 10.94
N MET A 19 13.19 14.68 10.80
CA MET A 19 12.63 14.96 9.48
C MET A 19 13.32 16.13 8.78
N ARG A 20 13.67 17.20 9.51
CA ARG A 20 14.44 18.30 8.93
C ARG A 20 15.85 17.88 8.51
N HIS A 21 16.48 16.98 9.26
CA HIS A 21 17.76 16.42 8.86
C HIS A 21 17.67 15.61 7.55
N LEU A 22 16.57 14.89 7.35
CA LEU A 22 16.37 14.05 6.17
C LEU A 22 15.93 14.86 4.94
N PHE A 23 14.96 15.75 5.07
CA PHE A 23 14.33 16.46 3.95
C PHE A 23 14.81 17.91 3.76
N GLY A 24 15.54 18.46 4.73
CA GLY A 24 15.92 19.87 4.78
C GLY A 24 14.98 20.72 5.66
N GLU A 25 15.41 21.96 5.94
CA GLU A 25 14.71 22.88 6.84
C GLU A 25 13.39 23.43 6.27
N ASP A 26 13.23 23.43 4.95
CA ASP A 26 12.04 23.95 4.27
C ASP A 26 10.86 22.95 4.28
N LEU A 27 11.02 21.78 4.92
CA LEU A 27 9.97 20.78 5.02
C LEU A 27 8.81 21.29 5.86
N GLU A 28 7.62 21.30 5.28
CA GLU A 28 6.39 21.57 5.99
C GLU A 28 5.87 20.30 6.66
N ILE A 29 5.68 20.40 7.97
CA ILE A 29 5.25 19.31 8.84
C ILE A 29 4.01 19.78 9.62
N ARG A 30 3.05 18.88 9.83
CA ARG A 30 1.98 19.06 10.81
C ARG A 30 1.81 17.84 11.70
N TRP A 31 1.32 18.09 12.91
CA TRP A 31 0.96 17.06 13.87
C TRP A 31 -0.56 16.90 13.88
N VAL A 32 -1.03 15.67 13.76
CA VAL A 32 -2.46 15.32 13.78
C VAL A 32 -2.71 14.46 15.01
N ASP A 33 -3.69 14.85 15.83
CA ASP A 33 -4.10 14.04 16.97
C ASP A 33 -4.78 12.75 16.47
N CYS A 34 -4.35 11.60 16.99
CA CYS A 34 -4.87 10.29 16.62
C CYS A 34 -5.03 9.40 17.86
N TYR A 35 -5.37 8.13 17.64
CA TYR A 35 -5.53 7.15 18.70
C TYR A 35 -4.79 5.86 18.37
N PHE A 36 -3.91 5.43 19.27
CA PHE A 36 -3.34 4.09 19.28
C PHE A 36 -3.59 3.44 20.65
N PRO A 37 -3.91 2.14 20.73
CA PRO A 37 -4.20 1.48 22.01
C PRO A 37 -3.04 1.43 23.01
N PHE A 38 -1.81 1.68 22.56
CA PHE A 38 -0.58 1.56 23.35
C PHE A 38 0.09 2.91 23.64
N THR A 39 -0.49 4.03 23.20
CA THR A 39 0.01 5.38 23.49
C THR A 39 -1.11 6.38 23.77
N HIS A 40 -0.91 7.28 24.75
CA HIS A 40 -1.79 8.39 25.03
C HIS A 40 -1.05 9.56 25.72
N PRO A 41 -1.09 10.80 25.19
CA PRO A 41 -1.66 11.20 23.89
C PRO A 41 -0.89 10.60 22.71
N SER A 42 -1.56 10.50 21.56
CA SER A 42 -1.05 9.94 20.31
C SER A 42 -1.12 10.96 19.17
N PHE A 43 -0.13 10.91 18.28
CA PHE A 43 0.02 11.83 17.16
C PHE A 43 0.51 11.12 15.92
N GLU A 44 -0.02 11.53 14.78
CA GLU A 44 0.57 11.28 13.47
C GLU A 44 1.36 12.51 13.03
N MET A 45 2.48 12.28 12.36
CA MET A 45 3.21 13.34 11.66
C MET A 45 2.96 13.22 10.17
N GLU A 46 2.52 14.32 9.59
CA GLU A 46 2.34 14.44 8.15
C GLU A 46 3.29 15.46 7.56
N VAL A 47 3.80 15.17 6.36
CA VAL A 47 4.68 16.06 5.59
C VAL A 47 3.99 16.50 4.31
N ARG A 48 4.23 17.75 3.89
CA ARG A 48 3.69 18.25 2.62
C ARG A 48 4.57 17.78 1.46
N PHE A 49 4.00 16.99 0.55
CA PHE A 49 4.69 16.48 -0.62
C PHE A 49 3.77 16.56 -1.85
N GLN A 50 4.28 17.16 -2.93
CA GLN A 50 3.53 17.35 -4.19
C GLN A 50 2.16 18.03 -4.04
N GLY A 51 1.98 18.86 -3.01
CA GLY A 51 0.74 19.57 -2.73
C GLY A 51 -0.21 18.85 -1.77
N ASP A 52 0.05 17.59 -1.45
CA ASP A 52 -0.74 16.78 -0.52
C ASP A 52 -0.03 16.60 0.83
N TRP A 53 -0.83 16.32 1.86
CA TRP A 53 -0.32 15.92 3.17
C TRP A 53 -0.24 14.40 3.24
N LEU A 54 0.96 13.88 3.52
CA LEU A 54 1.20 12.46 3.64
C LEU A 54 1.68 12.14 5.06
N GLU A 55 0.93 11.29 5.74
CA GLU A 55 1.32 10.69 7.02
C GLU A 55 2.59 9.85 6.82
N VAL A 56 3.63 10.09 7.63
CA VAL A 56 4.92 9.36 7.54
C VAL A 56 5.26 8.54 8.78
N LEU A 57 4.64 8.87 9.92
CA LEU A 57 4.78 8.11 11.16
C LEU A 57 3.60 8.32 12.10
N GLY A 58 3.38 7.32 12.95
CA GLY A 58 2.56 7.40 14.16
C GLY A 58 3.45 7.37 15.41
N CYS A 59 3.06 8.10 16.45
CA CYS A 59 3.82 8.19 17.69
C CYS A 59 2.94 8.56 18.89
N GLY A 60 3.50 8.47 20.09
CA GLY A 60 2.83 8.97 21.29
C GLY A 60 3.59 8.67 22.57
N VAL A 61 3.03 9.14 23.68
CA VAL A 61 3.51 8.80 25.02
C VAL A 61 2.99 7.40 25.36
N MET A 62 3.87 6.48 25.75
CA MET A 62 3.50 5.08 26.00
C MET A 62 2.50 4.96 27.14
N GLU A 63 1.50 4.10 26.98
CA GLU A 63 0.54 3.79 28.05
C GLU A 63 1.25 3.21 29.29
N GLN A 64 0.96 3.77 30.46
CA GLN A 64 1.72 3.43 31.67
C GLN A 64 1.50 1.97 32.10
N GLU A 65 0.31 1.41 31.85
CA GLU A 65 0.02 0.00 32.12
C GLU A 65 0.94 -0.93 31.31
N LEU A 66 1.19 -0.61 30.04
CA LEU A 66 2.12 -1.34 29.19
C LEU A 66 3.56 -1.25 29.72
N VAL A 67 4.00 -0.06 30.11
CA VAL A 67 5.35 0.15 30.66
C VAL A 67 5.54 -0.58 32.00
N CYS A 68 4.52 -0.56 32.85
CA CYS A 68 4.50 -1.26 34.13
C CYS A 68 4.54 -2.78 33.96
N SER A 69 3.75 -3.34 33.05
CA SER A 69 3.72 -4.78 32.79
C SER A 69 5.04 -5.31 32.24
N ALA A 70 5.83 -4.47 31.55
CA ALA A 70 7.18 -4.77 31.10
C ALA A 70 8.27 -4.66 32.20
N GLY A 71 7.89 -4.35 33.46
CA GLY A 71 8.82 -4.24 34.58
C GLY A 71 9.54 -2.89 34.69
N ALA A 72 9.10 -1.87 33.94
CA ALA A 72 9.70 -0.53 33.91
C ALA A 72 8.80 0.53 34.55
N GLY A 73 7.97 0.16 35.54
CA GLY A 73 6.94 1.04 36.10
C GLY A 73 7.43 2.35 36.75
N ASN A 74 8.73 2.49 36.99
CA ASN A 74 9.35 3.74 37.43
C ASN A 74 9.81 4.65 36.27
N LYS A 75 9.46 4.32 35.03
CA LYS A 75 9.79 5.08 33.82
C LYS A 75 8.53 5.55 33.11
N MET A 76 8.69 6.63 32.36
CA MET A 76 7.80 7.03 31.26
C MET A 76 8.64 7.11 29.99
N GLY A 77 8.01 6.87 28.85
CA GLY A 77 8.66 6.91 27.56
C GLY A 77 7.70 7.30 26.46
N TRP A 78 8.27 7.61 25.30
CA TRP A 78 7.55 7.77 24.07
C TRP A 78 7.95 6.66 23.09
N ALA A 79 7.07 6.38 22.14
CA ALA A 79 7.33 5.47 21.04
C ALA A 79 6.89 6.11 19.72
N PHE A 80 7.54 5.72 18.64
CA PHE A 80 7.14 6.06 17.27
C PHE A 80 7.39 4.89 16.34
N GLY A 81 6.61 4.81 15.26
CA GLY A 81 6.82 3.88 14.16
C GLY A 81 6.80 4.64 12.85
N LEU A 82 7.84 4.49 12.03
CA LEU A 82 7.88 5.07 10.68
C LEU A 82 7.70 4.02 9.60
N GLY A 83 6.97 4.37 8.54
CA GLY A 83 6.95 3.59 7.32
C GLY A 83 8.17 3.93 6.46
N LEU A 84 9.19 3.07 6.47
CA LEU A 84 10.45 3.30 5.74
C LEU A 84 10.22 3.47 4.25
N GLU A 85 9.34 2.66 3.65
CA GLU A 85 9.01 2.70 2.24
C GLU A 85 8.35 4.03 1.87
N ARG A 86 7.36 4.47 2.66
CA ARG A 86 6.68 5.74 2.43
C ARG A 86 7.65 6.91 2.58
N LEU A 87 8.49 6.89 3.61
CA LEU A 87 9.52 7.90 3.82
C LEU A 87 10.51 7.96 2.63
N ALA A 88 11.02 6.80 2.19
CA ALA A 88 11.95 6.70 1.08
C ALA A 88 11.32 7.14 -0.26
N MET A 89 10.03 6.84 -0.48
CA MET A 89 9.30 7.30 -1.66
C MET A 89 9.20 8.82 -1.72
N VAL A 90 8.92 9.47 -0.60
CA VAL A 90 8.88 10.93 -0.50
C VAL A 90 10.29 11.52 -0.64
N LEU A 91 11.27 10.96 0.08
CA LEU A 91 12.63 11.49 0.18
C LEU A 91 13.38 11.40 -1.15
N PHE A 92 13.27 10.26 -1.83
CA PHE A 92 14.00 10.01 -3.07
C PHE A 92 13.15 10.22 -4.32
N GLY A 93 11.85 10.48 -4.19
CA GLY A 93 10.93 10.62 -5.33
C GLY A 93 10.65 9.29 -6.04
N ILE A 94 10.62 8.17 -5.29
CA ILE A 94 10.35 6.85 -5.86
C ILE A 94 8.84 6.71 -6.10
N PRO A 95 8.39 6.44 -7.34
CA PRO A 95 6.97 6.51 -7.69
C PRO A 95 6.17 5.25 -7.33
N ASP A 96 6.85 4.14 -6.99
CA ASP A 96 6.21 2.84 -6.82
C ASP A 96 6.96 1.98 -5.80
N ILE A 97 6.22 1.47 -4.81
CA ILE A 97 6.77 0.62 -3.73
C ILE A 97 7.36 -0.69 -4.24
N ARG A 98 6.88 -1.22 -5.38
CA ARG A 98 7.39 -2.47 -5.98
C ARG A 98 8.87 -2.36 -6.38
N LEU A 99 9.35 -1.13 -6.63
CA LEU A 99 10.75 -0.91 -6.98
C LEU A 99 11.72 -1.34 -5.85
N PHE A 100 11.30 -1.31 -4.59
CA PHE A 100 12.12 -1.79 -3.47
C PHE A 100 12.39 -3.30 -3.51
N TRP A 101 11.57 -4.06 -4.24
CA TRP A 101 11.70 -5.50 -4.43
C TRP A 101 12.31 -5.88 -5.79
N SER A 102 12.66 -4.89 -6.61
CA SER A 102 13.21 -5.11 -7.94
C SER A 102 14.71 -5.42 -7.87
N GLU A 103 15.13 -6.47 -8.57
CA GLU A 103 16.54 -6.80 -8.81
C GLU A 103 17.16 -6.03 -9.99
N ASP A 104 16.43 -5.05 -10.55
CA ASP A 104 16.92 -4.24 -11.67
C ASP A 104 18.09 -3.33 -11.25
N GLU A 105 19.27 -3.65 -11.75
CA GLU A 105 20.50 -2.88 -11.53
C GLU A 105 20.37 -1.39 -11.90
N ARG A 106 19.46 -1.01 -12.81
CA ARG A 106 19.20 0.41 -13.13
C ARG A 106 18.58 1.18 -11.96
N PHE A 107 17.82 0.50 -11.10
CA PHE A 107 17.31 1.05 -9.84
C PHE A 107 18.40 0.94 -8.76
N LEU A 108 18.92 -0.27 -8.51
CA LEU A 108 19.83 -0.55 -7.39
C LEU A 108 21.10 0.31 -7.40
N LYS A 109 21.70 0.54 -8.58
CA LYS A 109 22.93 1.33 -8.69
C LYS A 109 22.78 2.80 -8.29
N GLN A 110 21.56 3.35 -8.33
CA GLN A 110 21.32 4.75 -7.96
C GLN A 110 21.51 5.01 -6.47
N PHE A 111 21.41 3.95 -5.65
CA PHE A 111 21.54 4.00 -4.19
C PHE A 111 22.84 3.38 -3.67
N ARG A 112 23.76 2.96 -4.57
CA ARG A 112 25.13 2.53 -4.21
C ARG A 112 26.03 3.75 -4.08
N LEU A 113 25.98 4.41 -2.92
CA LEU A 113 26.73 5.63 -2.62
C LEU A 113 27.98 5.32 -1.78
N SER A 114 28.98 6.21 -1.85
CA SER A 114 30.15 6.15 -0.96
C SER A 114 29.88 6.76 0.42
N ASP A 115 28.92 7.67 0.50
CA ASP A 115 28.51 8.37 1.73
C ASP A 115 26.98 8.32 1.86
N ILE A 116 26.47 7.99 3.04
CA ILE A 116 25.03 7.92 3.35
C ILE A 116 24.37 9.31 3.36
N TYR A 117 25.15 10.38 3.50
CA TYR A 117 24.65 11.76 3.48
C TYR A 117 24.65 12.38 2.08
N GLN A 118 25.11 11.64 1.06
CA GLN A 118 25.07 12.14 -0.31
C GLN A 118 23.60 12.27 -0.76
N PRO A 119 23.16 13.46 -1.22
CA PRO A 119 21.79 13.64 -1.66
C PRO A 119 21.54 12.81 -2.92
N VAL A 120 20.44 12.05 -2.92
CA VAL A 120 20.00 11.23 -4.06
C VAL A 120 18.60 11.61 -4.44
N THR A 121 18.36 11.70 -5.74
CA THR A 121 17.02 11.79 -6.31
C THR A 121 16.89 10.70 -7.35
N PHE A 122 15.91 9.83 -7.16
CA PHE A 122 15.62 8.74 -8.07
C PHE A 122 15.36 9.26 -9.48
N GLN A 123 16.05 8.69 -10.46
CA GLN A 123 15.81 8.93 -11.87
C GLN A 123 14.82 7.87 -12.39
N PRO A 124 13.63 8.28 -12.86
CA PRO A 124 12.60 7.36 -13.34
C PRO A 124 13.12 6.45 -14.46
N LEU A 125 12.80 5.17 -14.34
CA LEU A 125 13.03 4.20 -15.40
C LEU A 125 11.97 4.37 -16.50
N SER A 126 12.32 4.03 -17.75
CA SER A 126 11.38 4.06 -18.87
C SER A 126 10.16 3.17 -18.56
N LYS A 127 8.97 3.78 -18.59
CA LYS A 127 7.70 3.08 -18.36
C LYS A 127 7.19 2.52 -19.68
N TYR A 128 6.91 1.23 -19.70
CA TYR A 128 6.12 0.65 -20.79
C TYR A 128 4.64 1.04 -20.63
N PRO A 129 3.86 1.12 -21.72
CA PRO A 129 2.44 1.39 -21.64
C PRO A 129 1.71 0.36 -20.77
N PRO A 130 0.82 0.77 -19.85
CA PRO A 130 0.03 -0.15 -19.06
C PRO A 130 -1.00 -0.87 -19.94
N LEU A 131 -1.33 -2.11 -19.57
CA LEU A 131 -2.43 -2.88 -20.15
C LEU A 131 -3.53 -3.05 -19.11
N PHE A 132 -4.75 -2.69 -19.46
CA PHE A 132 -5.93 -2.82 -18.60
C PHE A 132 -6.77 -4.01 -19.05
N ASN A 133 -7.20 -4.83 -18.10
CA ASN A 133 -8.16 -5.91 -18.35
C ASN A 133 -9.21 -5.91 -17.26
N ASP A 134 -10.47 -6.10 -17.65
CA ASP A 134 -11.59 -6.20 -16.74
C ASP A 134 -11.92 -7.67 -16.46
N ILE A 135 -12.21 -7.99 -15.20
CA ILE A 135 -12.61 -9.32 -14.74
C ILE A 135 -13.87 -9.18 -13.92
N SER A 136 -14.93 -9.91 -14.32
CA SER A 136 -16.19 -9.97 -13.59
C SER A 136 -16.54 -11.40 -13.22
N PHE A 137 -16.98 -11.60 -11.98
CA PHE A 137 -17.44 -12.91 -11.50
C PHE A 137 -18.55 -12.74 -10.45
N TRP A 138 -19.32 -13.81 -10.28
CA TRP A 138 -20.33 -13.89 -9.24
C TRP A 138 -19.70 -14.29 -7.91
N LEU A 139 -20.06 -13.60 -6.84
CA LEU A 139 -19.58 -13.93 -5.51
C LEU A 139 -20.22 -15.22 -4.97
N PRO A 140 -19.49 -15.99 -4.13
CA PRO A 140 -20.09 -17.09 -3.37
C PRO A 140 -21.12 -16.56 -2.37
N ALA A 141 -22.03 -17.43 -1.93
CA ALA A 141 -23.14 -17.05 -1.05
C ALA A 141 -22.68 -16.47 0.30
N GLU A 142 -21.55 -16.93 0.83
CA GLU A 142 -20.93 -16.45 2.07
C GLU A 142 -19.40 -16.54 1.98
N GLY A 143 -18.69 -15.77 2.81
CA GLY A 143 -17.25 -15.93 3.04
C GLY A 143 -16.31 -15.27 2.02
N TYR A 144 -16.79 -14.34 1.20
CA TYR A 144 -15.92 -13.55 0.31
C TYR A 144 -15.59 -12.18 0.91
N THR A 145 -14.33 -11.79 0.79
CA THR A 145 -13.84 -10.43 1.00
C THR A 145 -13.04 -9.99 -0.22
N GLU A 146 -12.98 -8.68 -0.49
CA GLU A 146 -12.17 -8.17 -1.62
C GLU A 146 -10.68 -8.55 -1.51
N ASN A 147 -10.18 -8.65 -0.28
CA ASN A 147 -8.79 -9.02 0.00
C ASN A 147 -8.47 -10.42 -0.52
N ASP A 148 -9.43 -11.36 -0.52
CA ASP A 148 -9.23 -12.69 -1.09
C ASP A 148 -8.88 -12.61 -2.58
N PHE A 149 -9.55 -11.71 -3.31
CA PHE A 149 -9.25 -11.46 -4.71
C PHE A 149 -7.93 -10.70 -4.89
N TYR A 150 -7.66 -9.69 -4.07
CA TYR A 150 -6.36 -8.98 -4.11
C TYR A 150 -5.19 -9.93 -3.86
N ASP A 151 -5.29 -10.83 -2.89
CA ASP A 151 -4.29 -11.84 -2.58
C ASP A 151 -4.13 -12.85 -3.73
N LEU A 152 -5.24 -13.30 -4.34
CA LEU A 152 -5.20 -14.15 -5.52
C LEU A 152 -4.48 -13.47 -6.70
N VAL A 153 -4.79 -12.20 -6.95
CA VAL A 153 -4.15 -11.41 -8.01
C VAL A 153 -2.67 -11.21 -7.70
N ARG A 154 -2.28 -10.98 -6.44
CA ARG A 154 -0.88 -10.90 -6.03
C ARG A 154 -0.15 -12.23 -6.20
N ASN A 155 -0.78 -13.34 -5.85
CA ASN A 155 -0.19 -14.69 -5.98
C ASN A 155 0.05 -15.06 -7.45
N ILE A 156 -0.93 -14.83 -8.34
CA ILE A 156 -0.83 -15.19 -9.76
C ILE A 156 -0.07 -14.14 -10.58
N GLY A 157 -0.37 -12.86 -10.36
CA GLY A 157 0.15 -11.74 -11.15
C GLY A 157 1.45 -11.15 -10.64
N GLY A 158 1.76 -11.32 -9.35
CA GLY A 158 2.96 -10.77 -8.71
C GLY A 158 3.13 -9.27 -8.99
N ASP A 159 4.37 -8.88 -9.28
CA ASP A 159 4.74 -7.48 -9.54
C ASP A 159 4.31 -6.96 -10.91
N LEU A 160 3.74 -7.81 -11.80
CA LEU A 160 3.19 -7.36 -13.08
C LEU A 160 1.93 -6.51 -12.90
N VAL A 161 1.22 -6.69 -11.78
CA VAL A 161 -0.01 -5.96 -11.47
C VAL A 161 0.33 -4.71 -10.66
N GLU A 162 0.02 -3.54 -11.21
CA GLU A 162 0.22 -2.25 -10.56
C GLU A 162 -0.96 -1.91 -9.66
N LYS A 163 -2.17 -2.13 -10.18
CA LYS A 163 -3.40 -1.71 -9.50
C LYS A 163 -4.54 -2.66 -9.83
N VAL A 164 -5.33 -2.94 -8.80
CA VAL A 164 -6.65 -3.56 -8.93
C VAL A 164 -7.65 -2.58 -8.35
N THR A 165 -8.74 -2.32 -9.07
CA THR A 165 -9.81 -1.42 -8.60
C THR A 165 -11.14 -2.09 -8.82
N LEU A 166 -11.99 -2.14 -7.79
CA LEU A 166 -13.41 -2.47 -7.95
C LEU A 166 -14.09 -1.32 -8.68
N VAL A 167 -14.67 -1.61 -9.84
CA VAL A 167 -15.31 -0.63 -10.72
C VAL A 167 -16.82 -0.64 -10.55
N ASP A 168 -17.41 -1.83 -10.44
CA ASP A 168 -18.85 -2.00 -10.40
C ASP A 168 -19.24 -3.16 -9.47
N GLU A 169 -20.38 -3.00 -8.84
CA GLU A 169 -20.99 -3.97 -7.93
C GLU A 169 -22.51 -3.98 -8.16
N PHE A 170 -23.05 -5.14 -8.54
CA PHE A 170 -24.47 -5.26 -8.87
C PHE A 170 -25.12 -6.50 -8.29
N THR A 171 -26.37 -6.38 -7.83
CA THR A 171 -27.20 -7.50 -7.33
C THR A 171 -28.29 -7.89 -8.32
N HIS A 172 -28.31 -9.16 -8.75
CA HIS A 172 -29.29 -9.62 -9.72
C HIS A 172 -30.69 -9.88 -9.11
N PRO A 173 -31.78 -9.29 -9.66
CA PRO A 173 -33.09 -9.26 -9.00
C PRO A 173 -33.90 -10.57 -9.02
N LYS A 174 -33.57 -11.54 -9.90
CA LYS A 174 -34.37 -12.78 -10.06
C LYS A 174 -33.80 -14.00 -9.33
N THR A 175 -32.61 -13.89 -8.75
CA THR A 175 -31.98 -14.95 -7.96
C THR A 175 -32.21 -14.65 -6.49
N HIS A 176 -33.46 -14.81 -6.04
CA HIS A 176 -33.94 -14.40 -4.72
C HIS A 176 -33.30 -15.15 -3.52
N ASN A 177 -32.39 -16.10 -3.75
CA ASN A 177 -31.78 -16.96 -2.73
C ASN A 177 -30.25 -17.10 -2.81
N GLN A 178 -29.58 -16.26 -3.61
CA GLN A 178 -28.13 -16.12 -3.54
C GLN A 178 -27.85 -14.64 -3.71
N THR A 179 -27.11 -14.04 -2.77
CA THR A 179 -26.61 -12.67 -2.86
C THR A 179 -25.62 -12.62 -4.03
N THR A 180 -26.10 -12.64 -5.26
CA THR A 180 -25.28 -12.63 -6.46
C THR A 180 -24.83 -11.20 -6.70
N LEU A 181 -23.82 -10.80 -5.93
CA LEU A 181 -23.03 -9.63 -6.19
C LEU A 181 -22.12 -9.97 -7.38
N GLY A 182 -22.27 -9.26 -8.48
CA GLY A 182 -21.29 -9.26 -9.55
C GLY A 182 -20.30 -8.15 -9.27
N SER A 183 -19.04 -8.48 -9.06
CA SER A 183 -17.97 -7.48 -8.91
C SER A 183 -17.18 -7.42 -10.21
N ASN A 184 -16.99 -6.22 -10.76
CA ASN A 184 -16.09 -5.98 -11.89
C ASN A 184 -14.82 -5.29 -11.42
N PHE A 185 -13.67 -5.92 -11.65
CA PHE A 185 -12.37 -5.37 -11.31
C PHE A 185 -11.61 -5.01 -12.57
N THR A 186 -11.06 -3.79 -12.63
CA THR A 186 -10.01 -3.46 -13.62
C THR A 186 -8.65 -3.80 -13.02
N VAL A 187 -7.93 -4.68 -13.70
CA VAL A 187 -6.55 -5.05 -13.39
C VAL A 187 -5.62 -4.29 -14.35
N GLY A 188 -4.95 -3.28 -13.82
CA GLY A 188 -3.89 -2.56 -14.52
C GLY A 188 -2.57 -3.29 -14.38
N ARG A 189 -2.00 -3.72 -15.51
CA ARG A 189 -0.67 -4.32 -15.58
C ARG A 189 0.33 -3.33 -16.13
N VAL A 190 1.53 -3.31 -15.55
CA VAL A 190 2.69 -2.68 -16.19
C VAL A 190 3.66 -3.80 -16.47
N CYS A 191 4.05 -3.95 -17.74
CA CYS A 191 5.30 -4.64 -18.05
C CYS A 191 6.42 -3.76 -17.51
N GLN A 192 6.69 -3.81 -16.20
CA GLN A 192 7.95 -3.28 -15.70
C GLN A 192 9.03 -4.08 -16.41
N ALA A 193 10.15 -3.43 -16.70
CA ALA A 193 11.25 -3.95 -17.49
C ALA A 193 11.99 -5.16 -16.85
N LEU A 194 11.30 -5.97 -16.05
CA LEU A 194 11.64 -7.32 -15.58
C LEU A 194 11.49 -8.39 -16.67
N GLN A 195 11.00 -8.03 -17.86
CA GLN A 195 11.10 -8.91 -19.02
C GLN A 195 12.33 -8.55 -19.84
N THR A 196 13.47 -9.12 -19.46
CA THR A 196 14.52 -9.44 -20.44
C THR A 196 13.98 -10.36 -21.55
N HIS A 197 12.81 -10.98 -21.40
CA HIS A 197 12.17 -11.82 -22.42
C HIS A 197 10.70 -11.43 -22.63
N TYR A 198 10.39 -11.05 -23.87
CA TYR A 198 9.05 -10.79 -24.41
C TYR A 198 8.00 -11.83 -23.96
N LEU A 199 7.01 -11.44 -23.17
CA LEU A 199 5.71 -12.12 -23.16
C LEU A 199 4.84 -11.51 -24.26
N PHE A 200 4.95 -12.07 -25.47
CA PHE A 200 3.90 -11.93 -26.48
C PHE A 200 2.65 -12.65 -25.95
N LEU A 201 1.58 -11.91 -25.64
CA LEU A 201 0.24 -12.49 -25.69
C LEU A 201 -0.17 -12.51 -27.16
N PRO A 202 -0.37 -13.68 -27.78
CA PRO A 202 -0.93 -13.73 -29.13
C PRO A 202 -2.36 -13.19 -29.08
N SER A 203 -2.60 -12.16 -29.88
CA SER A 203 -3.89 -11.52 -30.10
C SER A 203 -4.85 -12.50 -30.77
N SER A 204 -5.47 -13.41 -30.00
CA SER A 204 -6.69 -14.16 -30.35
C SER A 204 -7.02 -15.19 -29.27
N ILE A 205 -7.72 -14.78 -28.22
CA ILE A 205 -8.58 -15.69 -27.45
C ILE A 205 -9.96 -15.03 -27.32
N HIS A 206 -10.72 -15.07 -28.42
CA HIS A 206 -12.18 -15.02 -28.32
C HIS A 206 -12.65 -16.37 -27.79
N LYS A 207 -12.83 -16.51 -26.48
CA LYS A 207 -13.60 -17.62 -25.92
C LYS A 207 -15.08 -17.28 -26.04
N HIS A 208 -15.72 -17.84 -27.08
CA HIS A 208 -17.17 -17.98 -27.14
C HIS A 208 -17.63 -18.82 -25.96
N PHE A 209 -18.44 -18.23 -25.07
CA PHE A 209 -19.25 -19.00 -24.14
C PHE A 209 -20.39 -19.66 -24.94
N HIS A 210 -20.23 -20.94 -25.26
CA HIS A 210 -21.35 -21.77 -25.70
C HIS A 210 -22.31 -21.98 -24.51
N LYS A 211 -23.55 -21.50 -24.67
CA LYS A 211 -24.68 -21.92 -23.82
C LYS A 211 -24.92 -23.43 -24.00
N PRO A 212 -25.14 -24.21 -22.93
CA PRO A 212 -25.65 -25.57 -23.08
C PRO A 212 -27.11 -25.50 -23.55
N GLN A 213 -27.39 -26.12 -24.70
CA GLN A 213 -28.76 -26.38 -25.16
C GLN A 213 -29.35 -27.52 -24.30
N ASN A 214 -30.43 -27.22 -23.59
CA ASN A 214 -31.32 -28.23 -23.04
C ASN A 214 -32.14 -28.83 -24.18
N ASP A 215 -31.93 -30.11 -24.47
CA ASP A 215 -32.87 -30.92 -25.24
C ASP A 215 -33.56 -31.91 -24.29
N PRO A 216 -34.87 -31.76 -24.02
CA PRO A 216 -35.65 -32.79 -23.36
C PRO A 216 -36.54 -33.45 -24.41
N ARG A 217 -36.14 -34.62 -24.92
CA ARG A 217 -37.01 -35.68 -25.45
C ARG A 217 -36.21 -36.95 -25.73
N ASP A 218 -36.87 -38.08 -25.49
CA ASP A 218 -36.48 -39.49 -25.76
C ASP A 218 -35.47 -40.06 -24.73
N PHE A 219 -35.84 -40.97 -23.82
CA PHE A 219 -36.44 -42.32 -23.96
C PHE A 219 -36.96 -42.82 -22.59
N PRO A 220 -37.67 -43.96 -22.47
CA PRO A 220 -38.61 -44.61 -23.37
C PRO A 220 -40.08 -44.52 -22.89
#